data_AF-A0A1Y5GJR8-F1
#
_entry.id   AF-A0A1Y5GJR8-F1
#
_cell.length_a   1.000
_cell.length_b   1.000
_cell.length_c   1.000
_cell.angle_alpha   90.00
_cell.angle_beta   90.00
_cell.angle_gamma   90.00
#
_symmetry.space_group_name_H-M   'P 1'
#
loop_
_entity.id
_entity.type
_entity.pdbx_description
1 polymer ?
#
loop_
_entity_poly.entity_id
_entity_poly.type
_entity_poly.pdbx_seq_one_letter_code
_entity_poly.pdbx_strand_id
1 'polypeptide(L)'
;MIKSQISKKISQFSKLHPFLNFKLFYTDNREDLIHKGIDLAFRAGTMDDSNLKSKRIGEINRKLVCSYDYWKEHKKPISPHDLTKWNWIKLDMLPNHRTLVNSAGEKCLLEF
;
A
#
# COMPACT_ATOMS: atom_id res chain seq x y z
N MET A 1 -4.02 3.99 -11.11
CA MET A 1 -5.27 3.67 -10.37
C MET A 1 -6.42 3.10 -11.21
N ILE A 2 -6.45 3.22 -12.54
CA ILE A 2 -7.57 2.75 -13.40
C ILE A 2 -7.80 1.22 -13.35
N LYS A 3 -6.82 0.43 -12.90
CA LYS A 3 -6.91 -1.04 -12.76
C LYS A 3 -7.23 -1.53 -11.33
N SER A 4 -7.62 -0.64 -10.40
CA SER A 4 -7.97 -1.07 -9.03
C SER A 4 -9.28 -1.87 -9.01
N GLN A 5 -9.31 -2.99 -8.28
CA GLN A 5 -10.53 -3.77 -8.05
C GLN A 5 -11.59 -2.97 -7.28
N ILE A 6 -11.17 -2.03 -6.43
CA ILE A 6 -12.07 -1.14 -5.70
C ILE A 6 -12.78 -0.20 -6.67
N SER A 7 -12.04 0.46 -7.57
CA SER A 7 -12.65 1.35 -8.57
C SER A 7 -13.65 0.63 -9.47
N LYS A 8 -13.36 -0.63 -9.85
CA LYS A 8 -14.30 -1.48 -10.61
C LYS A 8 -15.59 -1.75 -9.82
N LYS A 9 -15.48 -2.09 -8.53
CA LYS A 9 -16.64 -2.32 -7.66
C LYS A 9 -17.46 -1.05 -7.44
N ILE A 10 -16.82 0.09 -7.25
CA ILE A 10 -17.51 1.40 -7.14
C ILE A 10 -18.28 1.70 -8.44
N SER A 11 -17.67 1.48 -9.61
CA SER A 11 -18.36 1.67 -10.89
C SER A 11 -19.54 0.72 -11.09
N GLN A 12 -19.45 -0.54 -10.65
CA GLN A 12 -20.57 -1.47 -10.67
C GLN A 12 -21.69 -1.02 -9.71
N PHE A 13 -21.32 -0.58 -8.51
CA PHE A 13 -22.25 -0.09 -7.51
C PHE A 13 -22.98 1.18 -7.97
N SER A 14 -22.29 2.12 -8.63
CA SER A 14 -22.92 3.33 -9.15
C SER A 14 -23.93 3.03 -10.26
N LYS A 15 -23.71 1.98 -11.07
CA LYS A 15 -24.69 1.53 -12.07
C LYS A 15 -25.93 0.90 -11.44
N LEU A 16 -25.77 0.19 -10.32
CA LEU A 16 -26.88 -0.42 -9.58
C LEU A 16 -27.72 0.62 -8.82
N HIS A 17 -27.13 1.78 -8.48
CA HIS A 17 -27.78 2.83 -7.70
C HIS A 17 -27.67 4.20 -8.40
N PRO A 18 -28.43 4.42 -9.49
CA PRO A 18 -28.28 5.59 -10.36
C PRO A 18 -28.65 6.93 -9.71
N PHE A 19 -29.37 6.91 -8.59
CA PHE A 19 -29.75 8.13 -7.86
C PHE A 19 -28.69 8.60 -6.85
N LEU A 20 -27.62 7.82 -6.63
CA LEU A 20 -26.51 8.25 -5.78
C LEU A 20 -25.54 9.13 -6.57
N ASN A 21 -25.17 10.27 -5.99
CA ASN A 21 -24.11 11.13 -6.51
C ASN A 21 -22.78 10.77 -5.84
N PHE A 22 -21.77 10.38 -6.64
CA PHE A 22 -20.46 9.99 -6.14
C PHE A 22 -19.45 11.12 -6.32
N LYS A 23 -18.87 11.60 -5.21
CA LYS A 23 -17.68 12.45 -5.22
C LYS A 23 -16.48 11.61 -4.76
N LEU A 24 -15.52 11.38 -5.65
CA LEU A 24 -14.36 10.53 -5.38
C LEU A 24 -13.09 11.38 -5.28
N PHE A 25 -12.29 11.08 -4.26
CA PHE A 25 -10.96 11.67 -4.07
C PHE A 25 -9.92 10.56 -4.07
N TYR A 26 -8.83 10.79 -4.79
CA TYR A 26 -7.68 9.89 -4.83
C TYR A 26 -6.47 10.64 -4.29
N THR A 27 -6.00 10.24 -3.13
CA THR A 27 -4.89 10.89 -2.43
C THR A 27 -4.16 9.86 -1.58
N ASP A 28 -2.83 10.02 -1.49
CA ASP A 28 -2.01 9.27 -0.54
C ASP A 28 -1.98 9.94 0.85
N ASN A 29 -2.52 11.16 0.97
CA ASN A 29 -2.63 11.86 2.24
C ASN A 29 -3.77 11.29 3.10
N ARG A 30 -3.54 11.18 4.40
CA ARG A 30 -4.60 10.86 5.37
C ARG A 30 -5.42 12.09 5.67
N GLU A 31 -6.61 12.13 5.09
CA GLU A 31 -7.56 13.23 5.29
C GLU A 31 -8.38 13.08 6.57
N ASP A 32 -8.69 14.20 7.21
CA ASP A 32 -9.71 14.24 8.26
C ASP A 32 -11.09 14.04 7.63
N LEU A 33 -11.68 12.86 7.87
CA LEU A 33 -12.94 12.47 7.24
C LEU A 33 -14.12 13.30 7.76
N ILE A 34 -14.09 13.68 9.04
CA ILE A 34 -15.18 14.44 9.67
C ILE A 34 -15.15 15.86 9.14
N HIS A 35 -13.98 16.51 9.23
CA HIS A 35 -13.85 17.90 8.81
C HIS A 35 -14.07 18.09 7.30
N LYS A 36 -13.65 17.11 6.48
CA LYS A 36 -13.85 17.16 5.02
C LYS A 36 -15.21 16.64 4.54
N GLY A 37 -16.09 16.18 5.44
CA GLY A 37 -17.39 15.61 5.09
C GLY A 37 -17.26 14.38 4.19
N ILE A 38 -16.29 13.51 4.45
CA ILE A 38 -16.07 12.26 3.72
C ILE A 38 -16.79 11.14 4.46
N ASP A 39 -17.81 10.57 3.82
CA ASP A 39 -18.61 9.48 4.42
C ASP A 39 -17.86 8.15 4.50
N LEU A 40 -16.96 7.88 3.54
CA LEU A 40 -16.24 6.61 3.43
C LEU A 40 -14.83 6.83 2.88
N ALA A 41 -13.84 6.22 3.53
CA ALA A 41 -12.47 6.16 3.05
C ALA A 41 -11.98 4.72 2.93
N PHE A 42 -11.35 4.41 1.80
CA PHE A 42 -10.61 3.17 1.60
C PHE A 42 -9.13 3.44 1.89
N ARG A 43 -8.59 2.83 2.95
CA ARG A 43 -7.21 3.02 3.37
C ARG A 43 -6.45 1.70 3.35
N ALA A 44 -5.16 1.77 3.03
CA ALA A 44 -4.23 0.66 3.14
C ALA A 44 -3.17 0.97 4.20
N GLY A 45 -2.75 -0.06 4.95
CA GLY A 45 -1.80 0.07 6.05
C GLY A 45 -2.46 0.09 7.42
N THR A 46 -1.65 0.34 8.45
CA THR A 46 -2.10 0.46 9.84
C THR A 46 -2.98 1.70 9.99
N MET A 47 -4.08 1.58 10.74
CA MET A 47 -4.92 2.73 11.07
C MET A 47 -4.51 3.27 12.43
N ASP A 48 -4.52 4.58 12.57
CA ASP A 48 -4.30 5.23 13.86
C ASP A 48 -5.48 4.93 14.79
N ASP A 49 -5.23 4.96 16.10
CA ASP A 49 -6.32 4.84 17.07
C ASP A 49 -7.28 6.01 16.90
N SER A 50 -8.55 5.71 16.68
CA SER A 50 -9.57 6.71 16.42
C SER A 50 -10.95 6.18 16.78
N ASN A 51 -11.89 7.09 17.03
CA ASN A 51 -13.30 6.76 17.24
C ASN A 51 -14.03 6.36 15.94
N LEU A 52 -13.32 6.29 14.80
CA LEU A 52 -13.90 5.88 13.53
C LEU A 52 -14.10 4.37 13.51
N LYS A 53 -15.28 3.94 13.05
CA LYS A 53 -15.52 2.52 12.78
C LYS A 53 -14.76 2.09 11.54
N SER A 54 -14.00 1.00 11.67
CA SER A 54 -13.24 0.43 10.56
C SER A 54 -13.60 -1.04 10.33
N LYS A 55 -13.51 -1.48 9.08
CA LYS A 55 -13.70 -2.88 8.70
C LYS A 55 -12.60 -3.29 7.74
N ARG A 56 -11.90 -4.38 8.06
CA ARG A 56 -10.94 -4.99 7.12
C ARG A 56 -11.69 -5.58 5.93
N ILE A 57 -11.34 -5.14 4.72
CA ILE A 57 -11.98 -5.58 3.46
C ILE A 57 -11.03 -6.40 2.57
N GLY A 58 -9.77 -6.55 2.96
CA GLY A 58 -8.77 -7.29 2.22
C GLY A 58 -7.34 -6.99 2.67
N GLU A 59 -6.39 -7.44 1.87
CA GLU A 59 -4.97 -7.22 2.05
C GLU A 59 -4.28 -6.96 0.71
N ILE A 60 -3.12 -6.31 0.76
CA ILE A 60 -2.29 -6.03 -0.41
C ILE A 60 -0.99 -6.79 -0.24
N ASN A 61 -0.82 -7.85 -1.03
CA ASN A 61 0.41 -8.63 -1.06
C ASN A 61 1.48 -7.88 -1.86
N ARG A 62 2.52 -7.41 -1.16
CA ARG A 62 3.65 -6.71 -1.77
C ARG A 62 4.68 -7.73 -2.27
N LYS A 63 5.31 -7.42 -3.40
CA LYS A 63 6.48 -8.13 -3.90
C LYS A 63 7.67 -7.18 -3.91
N LEU A 64 8.83 -7.68 -3.51
CA LEU A 64 10.09 -6.98 -3.74
C LEU A 64 10.46 -7.15 -5.22
N VAL A 65 10.79 -6.04 -5.87
CA VAL A 65 11.15 -6.00 -7.29
C VAL A 65 12.30 -5.02 -7.49
N CYS A 66 13.06 -5.24 -8.55
CA CYS A 66 14.06 -4.32 -9.07
C CYS A 66 14.07 -4.43 -10.60
N SER A 67 14.74 -3.50 -11.29
CA SER A 67 14.96 -3.65 -12.73
C SER A 67 15.92 -4.81 -13.01
N TYR A 68 15.79 -5.42 -14.18
CA TYR A 68 16.66 -6.53 -14.58
C TYR A 68 18.13 -6.11 -14.72
N ASP A 69 18.38 -4.89 -15.19
CA ASP A 69 19.74 -4.36 -15.32
C ASP A 69 20.38 -4.13 -13.94
N TYR A 70 19.65 -3.54 -13.00
CA TYR A 70 20.12 -3.36 -11.63
C TYR A 70 20.42 -4.70 -10.94
N TRP A 71 19.60 -5.72 -11.20
CA TRP A 71 19.82 -7.08 -10.69
C TRP A 71 21.15 -7.68 -11.16
N LYS A 72 21.56 -7.45 -12.41
CA LYS A 72 22.80 -8.00 -12.98
C LYS A 72 24.06 -7.42 -12.37
N GLU A 73 23.99 -6.19 -11.89
CA GLU A 73 25.12 -5.49 -11.25
C GLU A 73 25.40 -6.02 -9.84
N HIS A 74 24.47 -6.79 -9.26
CA HIS A 74 24.57 -7.28 -7.89
C HIS A 74 24.66 -8.81 -7.83
N LYS A 75 25.31 -9.32 -6.79
CA LYS A 75 25.26 -10.75 -6.48
C LYS A 75 23.84 -11.14 -6.09
N LYS A 76 23.39 -12.30 -6.56
CA LYS A 76 22.08 -12.86 -6.20
C LYS A 76 21.97 -12.98 -4.66
N PRO A 77 21.02 -12.30 -4.01
CA PRO A 77 20.80 -12.42 -2.57
C PRO A 77 20.35 -13.85 -2.23
N ILE A 78 20.95 -14.41 -1.18
CA ILE A 78 20.56 -15.69 -0.57
C ILE A 78 19.90 -15.46 0.79
N SER A 79 20.13 -14.30 1.40
CA SER A 79 19.51 -13.84 2.64
C SER A 79 18.88 -12.45 2.45
N PRO A 80 17.79 -12.10 3.17
CA PRO A 80 17.30 -10.74 3.26
C PRO A 80 18.36 -9.72 3.69
N HIS A 81 19.37 -10.14 4.46
CA HIS A 81 20.48 -9.29 4.90
C HIS A 81 21.36 -8.80 3.75
N ASP A 82 21.48 -9.58 2.67
CA ASP A 82 22.28 -9.20 1.49
C ASP A 82 21.75 -7.92 0.82
N LEU A 83 20.45 -7.66 0.98
CA LEU A 83 19.75 -6.52 0.39
C LEU A 83 19.95 -5.21 1.16
N THR A 84 20.55 -5.24 2.36
CA THR A 84 20.87 -4.03 3.14
C THR A 84 21.88 -3.13 2.46
N LYS A 85 22.69 -3.68 1.54
CA LYS A 85 23.71 -2.95 0.79
C LYS A 85 23.23 -2.46 -0.57
N TRP A 86 21.98 -2.76 -0.93
CA TRP A 86 21.39 -2.33 -2.21
C TRP A 86 20.82 -0.92 -2.08
N ASN A 87 20.64 -0.26 -3.21
CA ASN A 87 19.97 1.04 -3.31
C ASN A 87 18.46 0.84 -3.31
N TRP A 88 17.74 1.73 -2.62
CA TRP A 88 16.31 1.61 -2.41
C TRP A 88 15.54 2.84 -2.87
N ILE A 89 14.39 2.58 -3.51
CA ILE A 89 13.38 3.59 -3.80
C ILE A 89 12.27 3.44 -2.77
N LYS A 90 12.03 4.50 -2.00
CA LYS A 90 11.02 4.53 -0.94
C LYS A 90 9.94 5.57 -1.20
N LEU A 91 8.81 5.36 -0.55
CA LEU A 91 7.74 6.36 -0.46
C LEU A 91 7.94 7.11 0.84
N ASP A 92 8.10 8.43 0.74
CA ASP A 92 8.40 9.32 1.86
C ASP A 92 7.30 9.30 2.94
N MET A 93 6.03 9.15 2.54
CA MET A 93 4.90 9.08 3.47
C MET A 93 4.79 7.78 4.28
N LEU A 94 5.71 6.83 4.11
CA LEU A 94 5.71 5.55 4.83
C LEU A 94 6.89 5.48 5.81
N PRO A 95 6.83 4.63 6.85
CA PRO A 95 7.94 4.47 7.79
C PRO A 95 9.27 4.24 7.07
N ASN A 96 10.35 4.78 7.61
CA ASN A 96 11.68 4.68 7.00
C ASN A 96 12.36 3.30 7.19
N HIS A 97 11.57 2.25 7.39
CA HIS A 97 12.06 0.89 7.54
C HIS A 97 11.09 -0.13 6.94
N ARG A 98 11.60 -1.32 6.55
CA ARG A 98 10.79 -2.48 6.17
C ARG A 98 11.39 -3.76 6.74
N THR A 99 10.53 -4.68 7.16
CA THR A 99 10.94 -6.04 7.46
C THR A 99 10.87 -6.88 6.19
N LEU A 100 12.02 -7.32 5.70
CA LEU A 100 12.14 -8.28 4.62
C LEU A 100 12.02 -9.70 5.20
N VAL A 101 11.29 -10.58 4.51
CA VAL A 101 11.11 -11.97 4.92
C VAL A 101 11.32 -12.87 3.70
N ASN A 102 12.22 -13.85 3.79
CA ASN A 102 12.39 -14.84 2.72
C ASN A 102 11.47 -16.06 2.89
N SER A 103 11.50 -16.98 1.93
CA SER A 103 10.69 -18.21 1.95
C SER A 103 11.04 -19.17 3.10
N ALA A 104 12.22 -19.05 3.70
CA ALA A 104 12.63 -19.83 4.87
C ALA A 104 12.17 -19.18 6.20
N GLY A 105 11.50 -18.02 6.14
CA GLY A 105 11.05 -17.28 7.32
C GLY A 105 12.13 -16.41 7.99
N GLU A 106 13.33 -16.35 7.41
CA GLU A 106 14.39 -15.44 7.86
C GLU A 106 13.92 -13.99 7.68
N LYS A 107 14.19 -13.15 8.68
CA LYS A 107 13.77 -11.75 8.71
C LYS A 107 14.98 -10.83 8.77
N CYS A 108 14.90 -9.69 8.08
CA CYS A 108 15.86 -8.59 8.23
C CYS A 108 15.08 -7.28 8.31
N LEU A 109 15.39 -6.46 9.33
CA LEU A 109 14.93 -5.08 9.38
C LEU A 109 15.87 -4.25 8.51
N LEU A 110 15.31 -3.67 7.45
CA LEU A 110 15.99 -2.75 6.57
C LEU A 110 15.57 -1.32 6.93
N GLU A 111 16.54 -0.48 7.23
CA GLU A 111 16.38 0.97 7.35
C GLU A 111 16.90 1.64 6.07
N PHE A 112 16.19 2.65 5.56
CA PHE A 112 16.51 3.33 4.30
C PHE A 112 17.04 4.76 4.48
#